data_AF-A0A951G8P3-F1
#
_entry.id   AF-A0A951G8P3-F1
#
_cell.length_a   1.000
_cell.length_b   1.000
_cell.length_c   1.000
_cell.angle_alpha   90.00
_cell.angle_beta   90.00
_cell.angle_gamma   90.00
#
_symmetry.space_group_name_H-M   'P 1'
#
loop_
_entity.id
_entity.type
_entity.pdbx_description
1 polymer ?
#
loop_
_entity_poly.entity_id
_entity_poly.type
_entity_poly.pdbx_seq_one_letter_code
_entity_poly.pdbx_strand_id
1 'polypeptide(L)' 'MSNQDDTRQNPLERLLGPTAPEVGCDECFDRLDEFVELELADFDADAAVPGLRAHLEGCPACREEHDSLLALVAGG' A
#
# COMPACT_ATOMS: atom_id res chain seq x y z
N MET A 1 -29.97 21.63 -3.71
CA MET A 1 -28.61 22.07 -4.08
C MET A 1 -27.93 22.40 -2.74
N SER A 2 -27.06 21.62 -2.11
CA SER A 2 -26.28 20.42 -2.47
C SER A 2 -26.06 19.60 -1.17
N ASN A 3 -26.07 18.26 -1.27
CA ASN A 3 -25.55 17.36 -0.23
C ASN A 3 -24.26 16.75 -0.79
N GLN A 4 -23.11 17.05 -0.19
CA GLN A 4 -21.83 16.35 -0.39
C GLN A 4 -21.54 15.63 0.94
N ASP A 5 -21.63 14.29 0.97
CA ASP A 5 -20.52 13.36 0.71
C ASP A 5 -19.43 13.48 1.79
N ASP A 6 -19.61 12.73 2.88
CA ASP A 6 -18.54 12.34 3.80
C ASP A 6 -18.90 10.94 4.33
N THR A 7 -18.35 9.93 3.65
CA THR A 7 -18.53 8.52 3.93
C THR A 7 -17.84 8.21 5.27
N ARG A 8 -18.65 8.04 6.33
CA ARG A 8 -18.27 7.61 7.68
C ARG A 8 -17.12 6.59 7.69
N GLN A 9 -15.91 7.04 8.03
CA GLN A 9 -14.78 6.17 8.35
C GLN A 9 -15.13 5.30 9.57
N ASN A 10 -15.11 3.98 9.42
CA ASN A 10 -15.46 3.05 10.49
C ASN A 10 -14.31 2.99 11.51
N PRO A 11 -14.51 3.37 12.78
CA PRO A 11 -13.45 3.41 13.79
C PRO A 11 -12.85 2.03 14.08
N LEU A 12 -13.56 0.94 13.75
CA LEU A 12 -13.08 -0.43 13.91
C LEU A 12 -12.06 -0.81 12.84
N GLU A 13 -12.20 -0.33 11.61
CA GLU A 13 -11.22 -0.59 10.54
C GLU A 13 -9.88 0.05 10.86
N ARG A 14 -9.89 1.24 11.47
CA ARG A 14 -8.66 1.87 11.98
C ARG A 14 -8.01 1.11 13.15
N LEU A 15 -8.80 0.40 13.95
CA LEU A 15 -8.29 -0.34 15.12
C LEU A 15 -7.82 -1.76 14.75
N LEU A 16 -8.52 -2.41 13.83
CA LEU A 16 -8.30 -3.82 13.47
C LEU A 16 -7.42 -3.99 12.23
N GLY A 17 -7.19 -2.90 11.49
CA GLY A 17 -6.50 -2.96 10.21
C GLY A 17 -7.44 -3.36 9.06
N PRO A 18 -6.91 -3.35 7.83
CA PRO A 18 -7.66 -3.70 6.63
C PRO A 18 -8.21 -5.14 6.69
N THR A 19 -9.38 -5.36 6.09
CA THR A 19 -10.04 -6.69 6.02
C THR A 19 -9.59 -7.52 4.81
N ALA A 20 -8.76 -6.96 3.92
CA ALA A 20 -8.21 -7.67 2.78
C ALA A 20 -7.06 -8.58 3.22
N PRO A 21 -6.82 -9.73 2.53
CA PRO A 21 -5.63 -10.53 2.75
C PRO A 21 -4.38 -9.66 2.54
N GLU A 22 -3.49 -9.65 3.52
CA GLU A 22 -2.22 -8.93 3.47
C GLU A 22 -1.04 -9.92 3.54
N VAL A 23 0.07 -9.53 2.92
CA VAL A 23 1.36 -10.19 3.13
C VAL A 23 1.93 -9.81 4.50
N GLY A 24 2.88 -10.60 5.01
CA GLY A 24 3.63 -10.24 6.22
C GLY A 24 4.73 -9.19 5.93
N CYS A 25 5.30 -8.59 6.98
CA CYS A 25 6.37 -7.60 6.82
C CYS A 25 7.60 -8.14 6.06
N ASP A 26 7.99 -9.38 6.31
CA ASP A 26 9.16 -10.00 5.66
C ASP A 26 8.92 -10.17 4.15
N GLU A 27 7.75 -10.70 3.77
CA GLU A 27 7.36 -10.86 2.36
C GLU A 27 7.17 -9.51 1.67
N CYS A 28 6.63 -8.50 2.37
CA CYS A 28 6.57 -7.14 1.87
C CYS A 28 7.97 -6.63 1.51
N PHE A 29 8.95 -6.79 2.41
CA PHE A 29 10.33 -6.35 2.19
C PHE A 29 10.99 -7.08 1.01
N ASP A 30 10.81 -8.41 0.92
CA ASP A 30 11.37 -9.24 -0.15
C ASP A 30 10.81 -8.93 -1.54
N ARG A 31 9.65 -8.25 -1.61
CA ARG A 31 8.91 -7.97 -2.86
C ARG A 31 8.76 -6.47 -3.15
N LEU A 32 9.30 -5.61 -2.28
CA LEU A 32 9.05 -4.16 -2.33
C LEU A 32 9.65 -3.50 -3.56
N ASP A 33 10.82 -3.97 -3.99
CA ASP A 33 11.52 -3.53 -5.19
C ASP A 33 10.70 -3.83 -6.45
N GLU A 34 10.24 -5.08 -6.62
CA GLU A 34 9.38 -5.46 -7.75
C GLU A 34 8.09 -4.64 -7.77
N PHE A 35 7.48 -4.42 -6.60
CA PHE A 35 6.25 -3.64 -6.50
C PHE A 35 6.45 -2.20 -6.98
N VAL A 36 7.50 -1.51 -6.50
CA VAL A 36 7.84 -0.14 -6.91
C VAL A 36 8.18 -0.05 -8.40
N GLU A 37 8.91 -1.02 -8.95
CA GLU A 37 9.22 -1.07 -10.38
C GLU A 37 7.95 -1.17 -11.24
N LEU A 38 7.00 -2.00 -10.83
CA LEU A 38 5.72 -2.16 -11.52
C LEU A 38 4.87 -0.88 -11.45
N GLU A 39 4.82 -0.22 -10.30
CA GLU A 39 4.12 1.06 -10.15
C GLU A 39 4.72 2.15 -11.05
N LEU A 40 6.05 2.25 -11.12
CA LEU A 40 6.74 3.21 -11.99
C LEU A 40 6.54 2.94 -13.48
N ALA A 41 6.34 1.67 -13.84
CA ALA A 41 6.07 1.24 -15.20
C ALA A 41 4.58 1.32 -15.59
N ASP A 42 3.71 1.83 -14.71
CA ASP A 42 2.25 1.89 -14.89
C ASP A 42 1.62 0.50 -15.14
N PHE A 43 2.22 -0.54 -14.54
CA PHE A 43 1.67 -1.89 -14.51
C PHE A 43 0.84 -2.15 -13.25
N ASP A 44 0.02 -3.19 -13.31
CA ASP A 44 -0.81 -3.61 -12.18
C ASP A 44 0.02 -4.34 -11.12
N ALA A 45 0.62 -3.56 -10.22
CA ALA A 45 1.44 -4.04 -9.11
C ALA A 45 0.63 -4.90 -8.11
N ASP A 46 -0.67 -4.61 -7.94
CA ASP A 46 -1.56 -5.39 -7.05
C ASP A 46 -1.84 -6.79 -7.61
N ALA A 47 -1.94 -6.91 -8.93
CA ALA A 47 -2.07 -8.22 -9.58
C ALA A 47 -0.79 -9.05 -9.49
N ALA A 48 0.38 -8.41 -9.52
CA ALA A 48 1.69 -9.07 -9.44
C ALA A 48 2.08 -9.47 -8.02
N VAL A 49 1.73 -8.63 -7.03
CA VAL A 49 1.99 -8.90 -5.60
C VAL A 49 0.72 -8.72 -4.77
N PRO A 50 -0.22 -9.69 -4.82
CA PRO A 50 -1.48 -9.59 -4.12
C PRO A 50 -1.30 -9.40 -2.61
N GLY A 51 -1.99 -8.42 -2.04
CA GLY A 51 -1.98 -8.15 -0.60
C GLY A 51 -0.85 -7.25 -0.10
N LEU A 52 0.11 -6.87 -0.96
CA LEU A 52 1.17 -5.94 -0.57
C LEU A 52 0.62 -4.53 -0.32
N ARG A 53 -0.27 -4.02 -1.18
CA ARG A 53 -0.91 -2.72 -0.97
C ARG A 53 -1.76 -2.66 0.31
N ALA A 54 -2.50 -3.73 0.61
CA ALA A 54 -3.23 -3.86 1.88
C ALA A 54 -2.26 -3.81 3.08
N HIS A 55 -1.11 -4.47 2.99
CA HIS A 55 -0.09 -4.41 4.03
C HIS A 55 0.48 -2.99 4.19
N LEU A 56 0.80 -2.30 3.10
CA LEU A 56 1.28 -0.90 3.15
C LEU A 56 0.24 0.01 3.80
N GLU A 57 -1.06 -0.23 3.58
CA GLU A 57 -2.15 0.49 4.25
C GLU A 57 -2.20 0.20 5.75
N GLY A 58 -1.91 -1.02 6.19
CA GLY A 58 -1.93 -1.46 7.60
C GLY A 58 -0.64 -1.19 8.40
N CYS A 59 0.52 -1.14 7.75
CA CYS A 59 1.84 -1.08 8.40
C CYS A 59 2.59 0.24 8.07
N PRO A 60 2.64 1.21 9.01
CA PRO A 60 3.34 2.48 8.77
C PRO A 60 4.82 2.32 8.44
N ALA A 61 5.52 1.37 9.04
CA ALA A 61 6.94 1.14 8.78
C ALA A 61 7.18 0.70 7.33
N CYS A 62 6.43 -0.29 6.82
CA CYS A 62 6.58 -0.74 5.44
C CYS A 62 6.19 0.36 4.43
N ARG A 63 5.23 1.23 4.78
CA ARG A 63 4.88 2.40 3.96
C ARG A 63 6.02 3.41 3.86
N GLU A 64 6.71 3.71 4.97
CA GLU A 64 7.87 4.60 4.96
C GLU A 64 9.00 4.06 4.08
N GLU A 65 9.24 2.75 4.11
CA GLU A 65 10.22 2.08 3.25
C GLU A 65 9.83 2.14 1.77
N HIS A 66 8.55 1.88 1.47
CA HIS A 66 7.99 2.04 0.13
C HIS A 66 8.21 3.46 -0.41
N ASP A 67 7.79 4.47 0.33
CA ASP A 67 7.86 5.87 -0.10
C ASP A 67 9.31 6.32 -0.31
N SER A 68 10.23 5.83 0.55
CA SER A 68 11.66 6.10 0.45
C SER A 68 12.26 5.47 -0.82
N LEU A 69 11.90 4.22 -1.12
CA LEU A 69 12.37 3.51 -2.30
C LEU A 69 11.82 4.16 -3.59
N LEU A 70 10.52 4.46 -3.62
CA LEU A 70 9.88 5.13 -4.75
C LEU A 70 10.53 6.49 -5.02
N ALA A 71 10.76 7.30 -3.99
CA ALA A 71 11.43 8.60 -4.14
C ALA A 71 12.86 8.46 -4.68
N LEU A 72 13.61 7.45 -4.22
CA LEU A 72 14.97 7.18 -4.69
C LEU A 72 15.00 6.80 -6.18
N VAL A 73 14.08 5.94 -6.62
CA VAL A 73 14.07 5.42 -8.00
C VAL A 73 13.44 6.43 -8.97
N ALA A 74 12.40 7.17 -8.55
CA ALA A 74 11.75 8.18 -9.39
C ALA A 74 12.57 9.47 -9.58
N GLY A 75 13.48 9.77 -8.65
CA GLY A 75 14.31 10.97 -8.64
C GLY A 75 15.76 10.78 -9.11
N GLY A 76 16.10 9.59 -9.64
CA GLY A 76 17.42 9.27 -10.21
C GLY A 76 17.71 9.97 -11.53
#